data_AF-A0A969QLJ1-F1
#
_entry.id   AF-A0A969QLJ1-F1
#
_cell.length_a   1.000
_cell.length_b   1.000
_cell.length_c   1.000
_cell.angle_alpha   90.00
_cell.angle_beta   90.00
_cell.angle_gamma   90.00
#
_symmetry.space_group_name_H-M   'P 1'
#
loop_
_entity.id
_entity.type
_entity.pdbx_description
1 polymer ?
#
loop_
_entity_poly.entity_id
_entity_poly.type
_entity_poly.pdbx_seq_one_letter_code
_entity_poly.pdbx_strand_id
1 'polypeptide(L)'
;MSRSVELTTLDRWIVTDKVRLVTVLGIGGVGKTSLVTKLAQDIADKFEYIIWRSLREAPPVEKIIADCIKLISQHQAIDLPPTLGEQITALIDRLRTARCLIIFDNAEAILQAGALAGNYQPQANGYGELFKRIGESAHQSCLVVTSREQFREIRRLQGESSPVRAMQLLGLQDAAKILNSKGVFGSESEIDWLTCQYHGNPLALEIVAATIKHTFNNSIADFATLPIVFGGIKDLLTSQFDRLSQLERSVIYWLAIHREPITVRDLANDLLDESLVNIIAAIESLLDRSLIQSIDGEFTLQNVVMEFITDEAIAEIGLELTRDRDAFF
;
A
#
# COMPACT_ATOMS: atom_id res chain seq x y z
N MET A 1 -0.80 -19.74 -2.22
CA MET A 1 0.48 -19.14 -2.65
C MET A 1 1.35 -18.95 -1.40
N SER A 2 2.65 -19.23 -1.46
CA SER A 2 3.50 -19.27 -0.25
C SER A 2 3.84 -17.87 0.25
N ARG A 3 2.92 -17.31 1.04
CA ARG A 3 3.15 -16.18 1.96
C ARG A 3 3.41 -16.68 3.38
N SER A 4 4.08 -17.83 3.52
CA SER A 4 4.19 -18.54 4.79
C SER A 4 5.02 -17.76 5.81
N VAL A 5 6.06 -17.05 5.36
CA VAL A 5 6.89 -16.21 6.22
C VAL A 5 6.09 -15.04 6.77
N GLU A 6 5.35 -14.34 5.91
CA GLU A 6 4.52 -13.20 6.29
C GLU A 6 3.38 -13.62 7.20
N LEU A 7 2.69 -14.72 6.88
CA LEU A 7 1.63 -15.29 7.73
C LEU A 7 2.16 -15.69 9.12
N THR A 8 3.29 -16.40 9.17
CA THR A 8 3.91 -16.81 10.44
C THR A 8 4.34 -15.60 11.27
N THR A 9 4.86 -14.56 10.63
CA THR A 9 5.27 -13.31 11.30
C THR A 9 4.06 -12.57 11.86
N LEU A 10 2.98 -12.42 11.07
CA LEU A 10 1.76 -11.77 11.51
C LEU A 10 1.06 -12.55 12.62
N ASP A 11 0.98 -13.88 12.51
CA ASP A 11 0.46 -14.75 13.57
C ASP A 11 1.23 -14.51 14.88
N ARG A 12 2.56 -14.59 14.84
CA ARG A 12 3.40 -14.36 16.02
C ARG A 12 3.13 -12.98 16.63
N TRP A 13 3.16 -11.91 15.82
CA TRP A 13 2.93 -10.55 16.30
C TRP A 13 1.57 -10.40 16.99
N ILE A 14 0.51 -10.97 16.41
CA ILE A 14 -0.86 -10.77 16.87
C ILE A 14 -1.23 -11.70 18.05
N VAL A 15 -0.84 -12.98 17.96
CA VAL A 15 -1.24 -14.01 18.91
C VAL A 15 -0.27 -14.09 20.08
N THR A 16 1.03 -14.14 19.80
CA THR A 16 2.08 -14.37 20.82
C THR A 16 2.54 -13.05 21.44
N ASP A 17 2.98 -12.10 20.62
CA ASP A 17 3.53 -10.82 21.08
C ASP A 17 2.42 -9.84 21.50
N LYS A 18 1.15 -10.14 21.15
CA LYS A 18 -0.05 -9.34 21.47
C LYS A 18 0.07 -7.88 21.04
N VAL A 19 0.62 -7.67 19.84
CA VAL A 19 0.65 -6.36 19.17
C VAL A 19 -0.79 -5.88 18.98
N ARG A 20 -1.02 -4.61 19.30
CA ARG A 20 -2.33 -3.96 19.34
C ARG A 20 -2.73 -3.37 18.00
N LEU A 21 -1.74 -2.95 17.22
CA LEU A 21 -1.93 -2.39 15.90
C LEU A 21 -0.86 -2.91 14.94
N VAL A 22 -1.30 -3.48 13.82
CA VAL A 22 -0.43 -3.92 12.74
C VAL A 22 -0.85 -3.26 11.44
N THR A 23 0.07 -2.63 10.72
CA THR A 23 -0.19 -2.17 9.36
C THR A 23 0.52 -3.06 8.35
N VAL A 24 -0.20 -3.52 7.32
CA VAL A 24 0.36 -4.21 6.16
C VAL A 24 0.41 -3.21 5.01
N LEU A 25 1.61 -2.84 4.59
CA LEU A 25 1.91 -1.87 3.54
C LEU A 25 2.37 -2.56 2.25
N GLY A 26 2.31 -1.87 1.13
CA GLY A 26 2.80 -2.37 -0.15
C GLY A 26 2.06 -1.78 -1.34
N ILE A 27 2.65 -1.95 -2.53
CA ILE A 27 2.09 -1.44 -3.78
C ILE A 27 0.70 -2.05 -4.09
N GLY A 28 -0.06 -1.39 -4.96
CA GLY A 28 -1.33 -1.91 -5.48
C GLY A 28 -1.17 -3.31 -6.08
N GLY A 29 -2.11 -4.21 -5.80
CA GLY A 29 -2.09 -5.56 -6.39
C GLY A 29 -1.17 -6.59 -5.71
N VAL A 30 -0.32 -6.18 -4.76
CA VAL A 30 0.69 -7.06 -4.13
C VAL A 30 0.11 -8.22 -3.26
N GLY A 31 -1.19 -8.14 -2.94
CA GLY A 31 -1.91 -9.19 -2.20
C GLY A 31 -2.12 -8.93 -0.70
N LYS A 32 -2.08 -7.67 -0.24
CA LYS A 32 -2.32 -7.29 1.17
C LYS A 32 -3.65 -7.83 1.72
N THR A 33 -4.74 -7.58 1.00
CA THR A 33 -6.09 -8.04 1.35
C THR A 33 -6.12 -9.56 1.45
N SER A 34 -5.59 -10.28 0.44
CA SER A 34 -5.53 -11.74 0.44
C SER A 34 -4.71 -12.31 1.61
N LEU A 35 -3.60 -11.66 1.96
CA LEU A 35 -2.77 -12.04 3.11
C LEU A 35 -3.55 -11.92 4.43
N VAL A 36 -4.18 -10.76 4.66
CA VAL A 36 -4.94 -10.50 5.89
C VAL A 36 -6.21 -11.35 5.97
N THR A 37 -6.87 -11.63 4.84
CA THR A 37 -8.01 -12.57 4.81
C THR A 37 -7.57 -13.97 5.23
N LYS A 38 -6.44 -14.47 4.71
CA LYS A 38 -5.93 -15.79 5.08
C LYS A 38 -5.51 -15.84 6.56
N LEU A 39 -4.79 -14.82 7.02
CA LEU A 39 -4.41 -14.66 8.42
C LEU A 39 -5.64 -14.71 9.33
N ALA A 40 -6.69 -13.94 9.03
CA ALA A 40 -7.89 -13.87 9.84
C ALA A 40 -8.62 -15.22 9.93
N GLN A 41 -8.57 -16.03 8.88
CA GLN A 41 -9.08 -17.41 8.90
C GLN A 41 -8.23 -18.33 9.79
N ASP A 42 -6.91 -18.21 9.71
CA ASP A 42 -5.97 -19.09 10.41
C ASP A 42 -5.94 -18.85 11.92
N ILE A 43 -6.17 -17.61 12.36
CA ILE A 43 -6.18 -17.24 13.79
C ILE A 43 -7.59 -17.01 14.36
N ALA A 44 -8.63 -17.40 13.61
CA ALA A 44 -10.01 -17.07 13.95
C ALA A 44 -10.44 -17.60 15.32
N ASP A 45 -9.98 -18.79 15.69
CA ASP A 45 -10.26 -19.45 16.97
C ASP A 45 -9.63 -18.75 18.17
N LYS A 46 -8.74 -17.77 17.95
CA LYS A 46 -8.06 -16.99 19.00
C LYS A 46 -8.79 -15.71 19.38
N PHE A 47 -9.90 -15.39 18.72
CA PHE A 47 -10.65 -14.15 18.91
C PHE A 47 -12.14 -14.43 19.12
N GLU A 48 -12.77 -13.64 19.98
CA GLU A 48 -14.22 -13.70 20.21
C GLU A 48 -14.99 -13.05 19.06
N TYR A 49 -14.41 -11.99 18.48
CA TYR A 49 -14.99 -11.24 17.37
C TYR A 49 -13.95 -10.97 16.29
N ILE A 50 -14.33 -11.15 15.03
CA ILE A 50 -13.57 -10.71 13.86
C ILE A 50 -14.42 -9.71 13.10
N ILE A 51 -13.94 -8.48 12.99
CA ILE A 51 -14.69 -7.36 12.40
C ILE A 51 -13.93 -6.85 11.19
N TRP A 52 -14.46 -7.09 10.00
CA TRP A 52 -13.91 -6.55 8.76
C TRP A 52 -14.65 -5.28 8.34
N ARG A 53 -13.91 -4.21 8.04
CA ARG A 53 -14.43 -2.97 7.46
C ARG A 53 -13.56 -2.51 6.31
N SER A 54 -14.19 -2.28 5.16
CA SER A 54 -13.54 -1.60 4.03
C SER A 54 -13.62 -0.09 4.24
N LEU A 55 -12.49 0.59 4.08
CA LEU A 55 -12.40 2.05 4.14
C LEU A 55 -12.41 2.71 2.75
N ARG A 56 -12.66 1.94 1.68
CA ARG A 56 -12.58 2.41 0.28
C ARG A 56 -13.42 3.67 0.00
N GLU A 57 -14.56 3.81 0.66
CA GLU A 57 -15.46 4.97 0.54
C GLU A 57 -15.18 6.08 1.57
N ALA A 58 -14.03 6.02 2.25
CA ALA A 58 -13.61 6.92 3.31
C ALA A 58 -14.73 7.21 4.35
N PRO A 59 -15.34 6.19 4.97
CA PRO A 59 -16.44 6.40 5.90
C PRO A 59 -15.98 7.25 7.11
N PRO A 60 -16.84 8.09 7.70
CA PRO A 60 -16.52 8.83 8.91
C PRO A 60 -16.08 7.87 10.03
N VAL A 61 -15.09 8.29 10.84
CA VAL A 61 -14.51 7.43 11.88
C VAL A 61 -15.54 7.06 12.95
N GLU A 62 -16.45 7.98 13.28
CA GLU A 62 -17.52 7.80 14.25
C GLU A 62 -18.44 6.65 13.83
N LYS A 63 -18.73 6.53 12.53
CA LYS A 63 -19.53 5.43 11.98
C LYS A 63 -18.82 4.10 12.16
N ILE A 64 -17.52 4.03 11.87
CA ILE A 64 -16.73 2.81 12.05
C ILE A 64 -16.66 2.41 13.53
N ILE A 65 -16.44 3.37 14.43
CA ILE A 65 -16.43 3.13 15.88
C ILE A 65 -17.79 2.60 16.35
N ALA A 66 -18.89 3.27 15.95
CA ALA A 66 -20.25 2.87 16.28
C ALA A 66 -20.55 1.43 15.83
N ASP A 67 -20.20 1.11 14.59
CA ASP A 67 -20.38 -0.22 14.01
C ASP A 67 -19.60 -1.30 14.78
N CYS A 68 -18.34 -1.02 15.13
CA CYS A 68 -17.52 -1.94 15.93
C CYS A 68 -18.12 -2.16 17.32
N ILE A 69 -18.49 -1.09 18.03
CA ILE A 69 -19.10 -1.17 19.37
C ILE A 69 -20.40 -1.98 19.32
N LYS A 70 -21.25 -1.72 18.33
CA LYS A 70 -22.53 -2.42 18.14
C LYS A 70 -22.33 -3.92 17.91
N LEU A 71 -21.34 -4.31 17.11
CA LEU A 71 -21.03 -5.72 16.86
C LEU A 71 -20.51 -6.43 18.12
N ILE A 72 -19.55 -5.83 18.82
CA ILE A 72 -18.97 -6.41 20.05
C ILE A 72 -20.04 -6.55 21.15
N SER A 73 -21.05 -5.67 21.12
CA SER A 73 -22.14 -5.66 22.09
C SER A 73 -23.38 -6.42 21.61
N GLN A 74 -23.23 -7.32 20.63
CA GLN A 74 -24.31 -8.19 20.13
C GLN A 74 -25.56 -7.43 19.69
N HIS A 75 -25.37 -6.26 19.06
CA HIS A 75 -26.44 -5.40 18.53
C HIS A 75 -27.40 -4.81 19.58
N GLN A 76 -27.02 -4.81 20.86
CA GLN A 76 -27.76 -4.08 21.89
C GLN A 76 -27.71 -2.57 21.60
N ALA A 77 -28.80 -1.87 21.95
CA ALA A 77 -28.85 -0.42 21.84
C ALA A 77 -27.81 0.19 22.79
N ILE A 78 -26.87 0.94 22.23
CA ILE A 78 -25.84 1.65 23.00
C ILE A 78 -25.98 3.11 22.67
N ASP A 79 -26.15 3.91 23.73
CA ASP A 79 -26.03 5.35 23.62
C ASP A 79 -24.54 5.69 23.50
N LEU A 80 -24.14 6.17 22.32
CA LEU A 80 -22.76 6.51 22.06
C LEU A 80 -22.47 7.90 22.61
N PRO A 81 -21.31 8.09 23.27
CA PRO A 81 -20.92 9.41 23.73
C PRO A 81 -20.90 10.44 22.58
N PRO A 82 -21.17 11.73 22.87
CA PRO A 82 -21.30 12.76 21.84
C PRO A 82 -19.97 13.13 21.20
N THR A 83 -18.84 12.89 21.86
CA THR A 83 -17.51 13.27 21.34
C THR A 83 -16.72 12.08 20.81
N LEU A 84 -15.92 12.30 19.76
CA LEU A 84 -15.06 11.28 19.18
C LEU A 84 -14.11 10.65 20.22
N GLY A 85 -13.48 11.48 21.07
CA GLY A 85 -12.55 11.00 22.09
C GLY A 85 -13.20 10.05 23.09
N GLU A 86 -14.44 10.32 23.50
CA GLU A 86 -15.21 9.43 24.38
C GLU A 86 -15.67 8.17 23.64
N GLN A 87 -16.06 8.26 22.37
CA GLN A 87 -16.39 7.09 21.55
C GLN A 87 -15.18 6.15 21.37
N ILE A 88 -13.99 6.69 21.12
CA ILE A 88 -12.75 5.89 21.04
C ILE A 88 -12.46 5.23 22.40
N THR A 89 -12.66 5.96 23.50
CA THR A 89 -12.49 5.40 24.86
C THR A 89 -13.45 4.25 25.10
N ALA A 90 -14.73 4.42 24.74
CA ALA A 90 -15.75 3.38 24.85
C ALA A 90 -15.40 2.15 24.01
N LEU A 91 -14.87 2.34 22.80
CA LEU A 91 -14.37 1.23 21.97
C LEU A 91 -13.23 0.50 22.68
N ILE A 92 -12.22 1.22 23.17
CA ILE A 92 -11.06 0.63 23.86
C ILE A 92 -11.49 -0.16 25.10
N ASP A 93 -12.47 0.33 25.86
CA ASP A 93 -13.02 -0.40 27.01
C ASP A 93 -13.64 -1.74 26.59
N ARG A 94 -14.33 -1.79 25.45
CA ARG A 94 -14.81 -3.06 24.88
C ARG A 94 -13.68 -3.95 24.41
N LEU A 95 -12.63 -3.40 23.80
CA LEU A 95 -11.44 -4.14 23.37
C LEU A 95 -10.61 -4.70 24.54
N ARG A 96 -10.80 -4.16 25.76
CA ARG A 96 -10.26 -4.71 27.01
C ARG A 96 -11.07 -5.88 27.53
N THR A 97 -12.39 -5.85 27.39
CA THR A 97 -13.27 -6.91 27.91
C THR A 97 -13.48 -8.07 26.95
N ALA A 98 -13.41 -7.81 25.64
CA ALA A 98 -13.56 -8.80 24.59
C ALA A 98 -12.32 -8.79 23.69
N ARG A 99 -11.82 -9.98 23.33
CA ARG A 99 -10.68 -10.13 22.43
C ARG A 99 -11.15 -10.08 20.97
N CYS A 100 -10.90 -8.96 20.30
CA CYS A 100 -11.33 -8.70 18.94
C CYS A 100 -10.15 -8.62 17.95
N LEU A 101 -10.36 -9.13 16.73
CA LEU A 101 -9.53 -8.85 15.57
C LEU A 101 -10.31 -7.90 14.65
N ILE A 102 -9.90 -6.64 14.61
CA ILE A 102 -10.51 -5.63 13.73
C ILE A 102 -9.63 -5.46 12.52
N ILE A 103 -10.21 -5.47 11.32
CA ILE A 103 -9.49 -5.35 10.05
C ILE A 103 -10.04 -4.17 9.27
N PHE A 104 -9.18 -3.18 9.01
CA PHE A 104 -9.46 -2.05 8.12
C PHE A 104 -8.74 -2.25 6.79
N ASP A 105 -9.52 -2.54 5.75
CA ASP A 105 -9.02 -2.78 4.40
C ASP A 105 -9.11 -1.52 3.53
N ASN A 106 -8.19 -1.35 2.58
CA ASN A 106 -8.07 -0.17 1.71
C ASN A 106 -7.98 1.17 2.45
N ALA A 107 -7.18 1.24 3.51
CA ALA A 107 -7.06 2.45 4.34
C ALA A 107 -6.32 3.61 3.65
N GLU A 108 -5.72 3.42 2.47
CA GLU A 108 -5.23 4.53 1.66
C GLU A 108 -6.36 5.52 1.28
N ALA A 109 -7.60 5.05 1.22
CA ALA A 109 -8.75 5.86 0.81
C ALA A 109 -9.13 6.96 1.80
N ILE A 110 -8.69 6.89 3.06
CA ILE A 110 -8.87 7.96 4.06
C ILE A 110 -7.75 9.02 4.02
N LEU A 111 -6.70 8.77 3.23
CA LEU A 111 -5.57 9.68 3.06
C LEU A 111 -5.78 10.62 1.87
N GLN A 112 -5.23 11.82 1.98
CA GLN A 112 -5.35 12.90 1.02
C GLN A 112 -4.49 12.63 -0.22
N ALA A 113 -5.13 12.61 -1.39
CA ALA A 113 -4.44 12.60 -2.67
C ALA A 113 -3.84 13.98 -2.98
N GLY A 114 -2.71 14.02 -3.69
CA GLY A 114 -2.03 15.26 -4.09
C GLY A 114 -1.20 15.91 -2.96
N ALA A 115 -1.01 15.20 -1.84
CA ALA A 115 -0.19 15.64 -0.71
C ALA A 115 0.82 14.55 -0.35
N LEU A 116 1.83 14.91 0.46
CA LEU A 116 2.74 13.90 1.03
C LEU A 116 1.97 12.85 1.83
N ALA A 117 2.48 11.62 1.86
CA ALA A 117 1.90 10.46 2.51
C ALA A 117 1.63 10.72 4.01
N GLY A 118 0.58 10.07 4.54
CA GLY A 118 0.17 10.19 5.94
C GLY A 118 -0.68 11.42 6.28
N ASN A 119 -0.98 12.27 5.28
CA ASN A 119 -1.99 13.33 5.42
C ASN A 119 -3.40 12.76 5.21
N TYR A 120 -4.32 13.08 6.12
CA TYR A 120 -5.71 12.60 6.05
C TYR A 120 -6.56 13.57 5.23
N GLN A 121 -7.62 13.04 4.61
CA GLN A 121 -8.68 13.89 4.09
C GLN A 121 -9.39 14.62 5.25
N PRO A 122 -9.92 15.83 5.03
CA PRO A 122 -10.57 16.61 6.10
C PRO A 122 -11.62 15.83 6.90
N GLN A 123 -12.48 15.08 6.21
CA GLN A 123 -13.55 14.25 6.79
C GLN A 123 -13.04 12.98 7.50
N ALA A 124 -11.77 12.62 7.34
CA ALA A 124 -11.17 11.42 7.88
C ALA A 124 -10.06 11.69 8.91
N ASN A 125 -9.88 12.95 9.34
CA ASN A 125 -8.86 13.33 10.32
C ASN A 125 -8.95 12.56 11.64
N GLY A 126 -10.16 12.16 12.05
CA GLY A 126 -10.36 11.42 13.31
C GLY A 126 -9.74 10.02 13.35
N TYR A 127 -9.38 9.44 12.19
CA TYR A 127 -8.67 8.14 12.16
C TYR A 127 -7.27 8.22 12.78
N GLY A 128 -6.58 9.35 12.67
CA GLY A 128 -5.28 9.53 13.33
C GLY A 128 -5.38 9.38 14.85
N GLU A 129 -6.40 10.00 15.45
CA GLU A 129 -6.66 9.86 16.88
C GLU A 129 -7.03 8.41 17.27
N LEU A 130 -7.84 7.75 16.45
CA LEU A 130 -8.21 6.34 16.65
C LEU A 130 -6.96 5.43 16.63
N PHE A 131 -6.12 5.53 15.60
CA PHE A 131 -4.91 4.71 15.48
C PHE A 131 -3.94 4.98 16.63
N LYS A 132 -3.75 6.25 17.00
CA LYS A 132 -2.91 6.63 18.13
C LYS A 132 -3.40 6.00 19.43
N ARG A 133 -4.68 6.20 19.78
CA ARG A 133 -5.23 5.72 21.06
C ARG A 133 -5.29 4.19 21.13
N ILE A 134 -5.55 3.49 20.03
CA ILE A 134 -5.47 2.01 19.96
C ILE A 134 -4.02 1.55 20.20
N GLY A 135 -3.04 2.17 19.54
CA GLY A 135 -1.63 1.79 19.72
C GLY A 135 -1.13 2.00 21.16
N GLU A 136 -1.49 3.12 21.79
CA GLU A 136 -1.00 3.51 23.11
C GLU A 136 -1.72 2.76 24.26
N SER A 137 -3.01 2.50 24.12
CA SER A 137 -3.84 1.99 25.22
C SER A 137 -3.68 0.49 25.45
N ALA A 138 -3.59 0.05 26.70
CA ALA A 138 -3.62 -1.37 27.03
C ALA A 138 -5.01 -1.99 26.74
N HIS A 139 -5.03 -3.00 25.88
CA HIS A 139 -6.17 -3.87 25.58
C HIS A 139 -5.67 -5.22 25.05
N GLN A 140 -6.57 -6.20 24.91
CA GLN A 140 -6.23 -7.56 24.47
C GLN A 140 -6.57 -7.84 22.99
N SER A 141 -7.19 -6.88 22.32
CA SER A 141 -7.55 -6.95 20.90
C SER A 141 -6.40 -6.51 19.96
N CYS A 142 -6.58 -6.71 18.66
CA CYS A 142 -5.67 -6.24 17.62
C CYS A 142 -6.43 -5.56 16.48
N LEU A 143 -5.91 -4.42 16.02
CA LEU A 143 -6.32 -3.75 14.78
C LEU A 143 -5.30 -4.04 13.69
N VAL A 144 -5.74 -4.63 12.58
CA VAL A 144 -4.96 -4.80 11.36
C VAL A 144 -5.42 -3.79 10.32
N VAL A 145 -4.50 -3.03 9.75
CA VAL A 145 -4.78 -2.03 8.71
C VAL A 145 -4.02 -2.43 7.45
N THR A 146 -4.70 -2.53 6.32
CA THR A 146 -4.00 -2.65 5.03
C THR A 146 -4.04 -1.31 4.30
N SER A 147 -2.89 -0.85 3.83
CA SER A 147 -2.79 0.41 3.10
C SER A 147 -1.70 0.35 2.05
N ARG A 148 -1.76 1.26 1.09
CA ARG A 148 -0.66 1.52 0.14
C ARG A 148 0.33 2.56 0.69
N GLU A 149 -0.14 3.38 1.62
CA GLU A 149 0.60 4.49 2.22
C GLU A 149 0.69 4.32 3.73
N GLN A 150 1.82 4.70 4.31
CA GLN A 150 2.02 4.72 5.75
C GLN A 150 1.22 5.85 6.44
N PHE A 151 0.82 5.62 7.69
CA PHE A 151 0.15 6.61 8.53
C PHE A 151 1.13 7.25 9.51
N ARG A 152 1.02 8.57 9.69
CA ARG A 152 1.95 9.34 10.55
C ARG A 152 1.97 8.86 11.99
N GLU A 153 0.82 8.52 12.57
CA GLU A 153 0.73 8.06 13.97
C GLU A 153 1.35 6.68 14.12
N ILE A 154 1.11 5.80 13.15
CA ILE A 154 1.63 4.43 13.17
C ILE A 154 3.14 4.43 12.98
N ARG A 155 3.67 5.24 12.05
CA ARG A 155 5.12 5.44 11.85
C ARG A 155 5.83 5.92 13.10
N ARG A 156 5.19 6.79 13.91
CA ARG A 156 5.74 7.29 15.17
C ARG A 156 5.70 6.24 16.30
N LEU A 157 4.67 5.40 16.32
CA LEU A 157 4.45 4.44 17.38
C LEU A 157 5.13 3.09 17.15
N GLN A 158 5.42 2.71 15.90
CA GLN A 158 6.03 1.42 15.57
C GLN A 158 7.46 1.28 16.12
N GLY A 159 7.89 0.05 16.42
CA GLY A 159 9.27 -0.28 16.80
C GLY A 159 9.37 -1.65 17.49
N GLU A 160 10.52 -2.31 17.52
CA GLU A 160 10.63 -3.73 17.93
C GLU A 160 10.12 -4.09 19.34
N SER A 161 10.08 -3.13 20.26
CA SER A 161 9.55 -3.31 21.63
C SER A 161 8.15 -2.69 21.81
N SER A 162 7.60 -2.06 20.76
CA SER A 162 6.30 -1.39 20.79
C SER A 162 5.14 -2.39 20.68
N PRO A 163 3.91 -2.07 21.13
CA PRO A 163 2.70 -2.79 20.74
C PRO A 163 2.18 -2.39 19.35
N VAL A 164 2.95 -1.67 18.54
CA VAL A 164 2.62 -1.27 17.16
C VAL A 164 3.69 -1.78 16.18
N ARG A 165 3.26 -2.37 15.06
CA ARG A 165 4.14 -2.90 13.99
C ARG A 165 3.65 -2.48 12.61
N ALA A 166 4.59 -2.42 11.66
CA ALA A 166 4.27 -2.39 10.25
C ALA A 166 5.02 -3.50 9.51
N MET A 167 4.37 -4.10 8.52
CA MET A 167 4.95 -5.08 7.61
C MET A 167 4.91 -4.52 6.20
N GLN A 168 6.07 -4.42 5.58
CA GLN A 168 6.18 -4.11 4.16
C GLN A 168 5.98 -5.40 3.35
N LEU A 169 4.87 -5.49 2.61
CA LEU A 169 4.58 -6.64 1.76
C LEU A 169 5.21 -6.44 0.38
N LEU A 170 6.21 -7.25 0.08
CA LEU A 170 6.89 -7.28 -1.21
C LEU A 170 6.18 -8.24 -2.17
N GLY A 171 6.56 -8.22 -3.45
CA GLY A 171 6.05 -9.19 -4.43
C GLY A 171 6.46 -10.63 -4.13
N LEU A 172 5.83 -11.56 -4.83
CA LEU A 172 6.13 -12.99 -4.74
C LEU A 172 7.38 -13.35 -5.55
N GLN A 173 8.23 -14.19 -4.97
CA GLN A 173 9.37 -14.77 -5.69
C GLN A 173 8.94 -15.91 -6.62
N ASP A 174 7.81 -16.56 -6.34
CA ASP A 174 7.32 -17.70 -7.11
C ASP A 174 6.19 -17.29 -8.06
N ALA A 175 6.54 -16.57 -9.13
CA ALA A 175 5.60 -16.18 -10.17
C ALA A 175 5.06 -17.38 -10.95
N ALA A 176 5.83 -18.46 -11.04
CA ALA A 176 5.46 -19.70 -11.74
C ALA A 176 4.09 -20.21 -11.28
N LYS A 177 3.82 -20.21 -9.97
CA LYS A 177 2.51 -20.63 -9.43
C LYS A 177 1.34 -19.81 -9.98
N ILE A 178 1.51 -18.49 -10.14
CA ILE A 178 0.46 -17.61 -10.68
C ILE A 178 0.28 -17.90 -12.17
N LEU A 179 1.37 -17.91 -12.93
CA LEU A 179 1.35 -18.14 -14.38
C LEU A 179 0.71 -19.50 -14.71
N ASN A 180 1.17 -20.57 -14.03
CA ASN A 180 0.67 -21.92 -14.21
C ASN A 180 -0.83 -22.03 -13.86
N SER A 181 -1.30 -21.31 -12.83
CA SER A 181 -2.73 -21.30 -12.47
C SER A 181 -3.61 -20.66 -13.54
N LYS A 182 -3.04 -19.81 -14.39
CA LYS A 182 -3.72 -19.20 -15.55
C LYS A 182 -3.50 -20.00 -16.85
N GLY A 183 -2.68 -21.04 -16.81
CA GLY A 183 -2.36 -21.90 -17.93
C GLY A 183 -1.24 -21.37 -18.82
N VAL A 184 -0.41 -20.46 -18.32
CA VAL A 184 0.81 -19.97 -18.98
C VAL A 184 2.00 -20.73 -18.40
N PHE A 185 2.79 -21.35 -19.26
CA PHE A 185 3.96 -22.13 -18.89
C PHE A 185 5.17 -21.60 -19.68
N GLY A 186 6.32 -21.49 -19.04
CA GLY A 186 7.55 -21.02 -19.66
C GLY A 186 8.77 -21.70 -19.06
N SER A 187 9.92 -21.47 -19.69
CA SER A 187 11.23 -21.79 -19.13
C SER A 187 11.49 -21.01 -17.83
N GLU A 188 12.43 -21.49 -17.02
CA GLU A 188 12.87 -20.80 -15.79
C GLU A 188 13.30 -19.35 -16.08
N SER A 189 14.08 -19.14 -17.15
CA SER A 189 14.50 -17.80 -17.58
C SER A 189 13.34 -16.88 -17.98
N GLU A 190 12.29 -17.39 -18.61
CA GLU A 190 11.13 -16.59 -18.99
C GLU A 190 10.30 -16.20 -17.76
N ILE A 191 10.16 -17.12 -16.81
CA ILE A 191 9.47 -16.87 -15.54
C ILE A 191 10.25 -15.87 -14.69
N ASP A 192 11.57 -16.02 -14.60
CA ASP A 192 12.45 -15.09 -13.89
C ASP A 192 12.43 -13.70 -14.51
N TRP A 193 12.42 -13.61 -15.85
CA TRP A 193 12.27 -12.35 -16.54
C TRP A 193 10.95 -11.66 -16.17
N LEU A 194 9.81 -12.37 -16.25
CA LEU A 194 8.51 -11.82 -15.84
C LEU A 194 8.48 -11.40 -14.36
N THR A 195 9.09 -12.21 -13.50
CA THR A 195 9.19 -11.92 -12.06
C THR A 195 9.98 -10.64 -11.82
N CYS A 196 11.09 -10.45 -12.54
CA CYS A 196 11.91 -9.25 -12.48
C CYS A 196 11.17 -8.02 -13.03
N GLN A 197 10.52 -8.12 -14.20
CA GLN A 197 9.78 -6.99 -14.78
C GLN A 197 8.68 -6.49 -13.84
N TYR A 198 7.85 -7.40 -13.35
CA TYR A 198 6.67 -7.07 -12.54
C TYR A 198 6.93 -7.13 -11.04
N HIS A 199 8.18 -7.31 -10.61
CA HIS A 199 8.61 -7.37 -9.22
C HIS A 199 7.77 -8.35 -8.38
N GLY A 200 7.35 -9.47 -8.99
CA GLY A 200 6.51 -10.47 -8.32
C GLY A 200 5.10 -9.99 -7.95
N ASN A 201 4.61 -8.87 -8.48
CA ASN A 201 3.29 -8.34 -8.15
C ASN A 201 2.19 -9.31 -8.65
N PRO A 202 1.40 -9.95 -7.77
CA PRO A 202 0.45 -10.97 -8.18
C PRO A 202 -0.59 -10.49 -9.19
N LEU A 203 -1.19 -9.32 -8.96
CA LEU A 203 -2.21 -8.79 -9.87
C LEU A 203 -1.60 -8.45 -11.24
N ALA A 204 -0.40 -7.86 -11.27
CA ALA A 204 0.29 -7.59 -12.52
C ALA A 204 0.58 -8.88 -13.30
N LEU A 205 1.09 -9.92 -12.61
CA LEU A 205 1.34 -11.23 -13.20
C LEU A 205 0.06 -11.90 -13.71
N GLU A 206 -1.08 -11.72 -13.03
CA GLU A 206 -2.37 -12.21 -13.51
C GLU A 206 -2.83 -11.50 -14.79
N ILE A 207 -2.68 -10.17 -14.87
CA ILE A 207 -2.98 -9.37 -16.07
C ILE A 207 -2.11 -9.82 -17.23
N VAL A 208 -0.80 -9.95 -16.99
CA VAL A 208 0.18 -10.35 -18.00
C VAL A 208 -0.06 -11.78 -18.47
N ALA A 209 -0.36 -12.71 -17.57
CA ALA A 209 -0.71 -14.09 -17.94
C ALA A 209 -1.94 -14.15 -18.84
N ALA A 210 -2.97 -13.33 -18.56
CA ALA A 210 -4.14 -13.25 -19.43
C ALA A 210 -3.76 -12.74 -20.83
N THR A 211 -2.95 -11.70 -20.93
CA THR A 211 -2.48 -11.16 -22.22
C THR A 211 -1.63 -12.18 -22.99
N ILE A 212 -0.67 -12.84 -22.34
CA ILE A 212 0.16 -13.89 -22.96
C ILE A 212 -0.71 -15.01 -23.53
N LYS A 213 -1.71 -15.46 -22.76
CA LYS A 213 -2.62 -16.52 -23.18
C LYS A 213 -3.51 -16.12 -24.36
N HIS A 214 -4.11 -14.94 -24.29
CA HIS A 214 -5.14 -14.52 -25.25
C HIS A 214 -4.58 -13.90 -26.53
N THR A 215 -3.48 -13.16 -26.42
CA THR A 215 -2.91 -12.39 -27.54
C THR A 215 -1.69 -13.07 -28.16
N PHE A 216 -0.89 -13.78 -27.36
CA PHE A 216 0.38 -14.39 -27.78
C PHE A 216 0.33 -15.92 -27.82
N ASN A 217 -0.88 -16.51 -27.75
CA ASN A 217 -1.08 -17.97 -27.80
C ASN A 217 -0.17 -18.75 -26.82
N ASN A 218 0.02 -18.21 -25.61
CA ASN A 218 0.89 -18.71 -24.55
C ASN A 218 2.41 -18.55 -24.77
N SER A 219 2.86 -17.78 -25.76
CA SER A 219 4.27 -17.47 -25.98
C SER A 219 4.75 -16.32 -25.10
N ILE A 220 5.58 -16.60 -24.10
CA ILE A 220 6.21 -15.55 -23.27
C ILE A 220 7.28 -14.81 -24.09
N ALA A 221 8.03 -15.52 -24.93
CA ALA A 221 9.02 -14.95 -25.83
C ALA A 221 8.42 -13.87 -26.75
N ASP A 222 7.25 -14.13 -27.36
CA ASP A 222 6.61 -13.13 -28.23
C ASP A 222 6.10 -11.93 -27.43
N PHE A 223 5.56 -12.17 -26.24
CA PHE A 223 5.14 -11.10 -25.33
C PHE A 223 6.32 -10.21 -24.89
N ALA A 224 7.50 -10.78 -24.67
CA ALA A 224 8.70 -10.05 -24.25
C ALA A 224 9.22 -9.04 -25.30
N THR A 225 8.65 -9.04 -26.50
CA THR A 225 8.96 -8.04 -27.55
C THR A 225 8.18 -6.74 -27.39
N LEU A 226 7.18 -6.69 -26.51
CA LEU A 226 6.34 -5.52 -26.29
C LEU A 226 6.78 -4.67 -25.08
N PRO A 227 6.33 -3.39 -25.02
CA PRO A 227 6.38 -2.61 -23.79
C PRO A 227 5.68 -3.33 -22.63
N ILE A 228 6.31 -3.31 -21.45
CA ILE A 228 5.81 -4.03 -20.26
C ILE A 228 4.61 -3.34 -19.59
N VAL A 229 4.35 -2.07 -19.94
CA VAL A 229 3.25 -1.25 -19.42
C VAL A 229 2.16 -1.14 -20.50
N PHE A 230 1.00 -1.73 -20.23
CA PHE A 230 -0.15 -1.71 -21.14
C PHE A 230 -1.46 -1.94 -20.37
N GLY A 231 -2.58 -1.43 -20.92
CA GLY A 231 -3.94 -1.70 -20.44
C GLY A 231 -4.06 -1.71 -18.90
N GLY A 232 -4.43 -2.86 -18.34
CA GLY A 232 -4.63 -3.02 -16.89
C GLY A 232 -3.39 -2.78 -16.02
N ILE A 233 -2.17 -2.92 -16.54
CA ILE A 233 -0.94 -2.55 -15.81
C ILE A 233 -0.87 -1.03 -15.66
N LYS A 234 -1.21 -0.29 -16.73
CA LYS A 234 -1.27 1.17 -16.69
C LYS A 234 -2.31 1.62 -15.66
N ASP A 235 -3.52 1.08 -15.70
CA ASP A 235 -4.59 1.41 -14.75
C ASP A 235 -4.19 1.17 -13.29
N LEU A 236 -3.46 0.07 -13.02
CA LEU A 236 -2.97 -0.27 -11.68
C LEU A 236 -2.02 0.81 -11.14
N LEU A 237 -1.13 1.33 -11.97
CA LEU A 237 -0.11 2.32 -11.61
C LEU A 237 -0.66 3.75 -11.60
N THR A 238 -1.52 4.12 -12.56
CA THR A 238 -2.19 5.42 -12.61
C THR A 238 -2.88 5.76 -11.29
N SER A 239 -3.59 4.79 -10.69
CA SER A 239 -4.26 5.02 -9.39
C SER A 239 -3.32 5.37 -8.23
N GLN A 240 -2.04 5.00 -8.30
CA GLN A 240 -1.03 5.42 -7.31
C GLN A 240 -0.45 6.78 -7.67
N PHE A 241 -0.14 6.95 -8.96
CA PHE A 241 0.51 8.14 -9.49
C PHE A 241 -0.35 9.39 -9.30
N ASP A 242 -1.67 9.26 -9.52
CA ASP A 242 -2.62 10.36 -9.33
C ASP A 242 -2.66 10.88 -7.90
N ARG A 243 -2.21 10.08 -6.93
CA ARG A 243 -2.19 10.46 -5.51
C ARG A 243 -0.93 11.22 -5.10
N LEU A 244 0.08 11.27 -5.95
CA LEU A 244 1.34 11.97 -5.68
C LEU A 244 1.14 13.50 -5.69
N SER A 245 1.79 14.18 -4.76
CA SER A 245 2.00 15.62 -4.81
C SER A 245 2.90 16.02 -5.98
N GLN A 246 2.90 17.31 -6.33
CA GLN A 246 3.74 17.83 -7.41
C GLN A 246 5.22 17.52 -7.20
N LEU A 247 5.73 17.72 -5.98
CA LEU A 247 7.14 17.44 -5.68
C LEU A 247 7.48 15.95 -5.76
N GLU A 248 6.59 15.07 -5.29
CA GLU A 248 6.78 13.62 -5.45
C GLU A 248 6.83 13.22 -6.94
N ARG A 249 6.02 13.85 -7.79
CA ARG A 249 6.09 13.64 -9.24
C ARG A 249 7.43 14.11 -9.81
N SER A 250 7.91 15.29 -9.42
CA SER A 250 9.23 15.77 -9.86
C SER A 250 10.35 14.80 -9.47
N VAL A 251 10.35 14.33 -8.22
CA VAL A 251 11.35 13.34 -7.75
C VAL A 251 11.23 12.02 -8.51
N ILE A 252 10.03 11.49 -8.72
CA ILE A 252 9.85 10.21 -9.40
C ILE A 252 10.23 10.28 -10.88
N TYR A 253 10.01 11.42 -11.54
CA TYR A 253 10.49 11.66 -12.90
C TYR A 253 12.01 11.64 -12.98
N TRP A 254 12.71 12.31 -12.07
CA TRP A 254 14.18 12.29 -12.04
C TRP A 254 14.74 10.88 -11.80
N LEU A 255 14.13 10.12 -10.90
CA LEU A 255 14.49 8.70 -10.71
C LEU A 255 14.30 7.87 -11.99
N ALA A 256 13.25 8.14 -12.78
CA ALA A 256 13.02 7.46 -14.05
C ALA A 256 14.02 7.89 -15.14
N ILE A 257 14.46 9.16 -15.13
CA ILE A 257 15.46 9.68 -16.07
C ILE A 257 16.83 9.05 -15.82
N HIS A 258 17.25 8.98 -14.54
CA HIS A 258 18.55 8.40 -14.19
C HIS A 258 18.65 6.91 -14.49
N ARG A 259 17.55 6.16 -14.37
CA ARG A 259 17.44 4.69 -14.57
C ARG A 259 18.32 3.82 -13.65
N GLU A 260 19.33 4.38 -13.01
CA GLU A 260 20.18 3.74 -12.00
C GLU A 260 19.87 4.29 -10.60
N PRO A 261 20.22 3.58 -9.52
CA PRO A 261 20.08 4.10 -8.16
C PRO A 261 20.91 5.39 -7.97
N ILE A 262 20.29 6.41 -7.36
CA ILE A 262 20.93 7.72 -7.13
C ILE A 262 20.77 8.19 -5.69
N THR A 263 21.64 9.10 -5.25
CA THR A 263 21.60 9.66 -3.89
C THR A 263 20.66 10.87 -3.79
N VAL A 264 20.34 11.28 -2.56
CA VAL A 264 19.64 12.55 -2.31
C VAL A 264 20.40 13.75 -2.89
N ARG A 265 21.74 13.69 -2.95
CA ARG A 265 22.55 14.80 -3.47
C ARG A 265 22.41 14.94 -4.98
N ASP A 266 22.30 13.83 -5.69
CA ASP A 266 22.09 13.83 -7.14
C ASP A 266 20.73 14.47 -7.46
N LEU A 267 19.67 14.04 -6.76
CA LEU A 267 18.35 14.65 -6.84
C LEU A 267 18.35 16.16 -6.53
N ALA A 268 19.16 16.60 -5.56
CA ALA A 268 19.29 18.02 -5.23
C ALA A 268 20.01 18.84 -6.31
N ASN A 269 20.90 18.21 -7.09
CA ASN A 269 21.54 18.87 -8.25
C ASN A 269 20.57 18.99 -9.43
N ASP A 270 19.61 18.08 -9.54
CA ASP A 270 18.59 18.09 -10.59
C ASP A 270 17.40 19.01 -10.26
N LEU A 271 17.02 19.08 -8.98
CA LEU A 271 15.92 19.90 -8.46
C LEU A 271 16.43 21.21 -7.85
N LEU A 272 17.08 22.04 -8.68
CA LEU A 272 17.80 23.25 -8.23
C LEU A 272 16.94 24.26 -7.44
N ASP A 273 15.63 24.31 -7.69
CA ASP A 273 14.70 25.24 -7.04
C ASP A 273 14.12 24.69 -5.71
N GLU A 274 14.43 23.44 -5.35
CA GLU A 274 13.89 22.78 -4.17
C GLU A 274 14.89 22.67 -3.02
N SER A 275 14.38 22.82 -1.80
CA SER A 275 15.22 22.64 -0.62
C SER A 275 15.50 21.16 -0.35
N LEU A 276 16.68 20.84 0.18
CA LEU A 276 17.05 19.48 0.55
C LEU A 276 16.03 18.84 1.53
N VAL A 277 15.43 19.64 2.41
CA VAL A 277 14.40 19.19 3.35
C VAL A 277 13.13 18.73 2.62
N ASN A 278 12.70 19.48 1.60
CA ASN A 278 11.55 19.10 0.78
C ASN A 278 11.82 17.83 -0.03
N ILE A 279 13.02 17.72 -0.62
CA ILE A 279 13.43 16.54 -1.38
C ILE A 279 13.41 15.29 -0.49
N ILE A 280 13.99 15.39 0.72
CA ILE A 280 13.96 14.29 1.70
C ILE A 280 12.52 13.93 2.06
N ALA A 281 11.65 14.92 2.31
CA ALA A 281 10.25 14.66 2.63
C ALA A 281 9.50 13.96 1.49
N ALA A 282 9.79 14.31 0.24
CA ALA A 282 9.22 13.65 -0.94
C ALA A 282 9.75 12.21 -1.11
N ILE A 283 11.05 11.98 -0.90
CA ILE A 283 11.64 10.63 -0.92
C ILE A 283 11.00 9.75 0.17
N GLU A 284 10.92 10.25 1.41
CA GLU A 284 10.26 9.52 2.50
C GLU A 284 8.81 9.20 2.17
N SER A 285 8.09 10.15 1.58
CA SER A 285 6.71 9.96 1.14
C SER A 285 6.58 8.87 0.07
N LEU A 286 7.47 8.86 -0.92
CA LEU A 286 7.50 7.83 -1.97
C LEU A 286 7.86 6.42 -1.42
N LEU A 287 8.75 6.35 -0.43
CA LEU A 287 9.06 5.11 0.31
C LEU A 287 7.83 4.64 1.10
N ASP A 288 7.16 5.55 1.81
CA ASP A 288 5.95 5.29 2.59
C ASP A 288 4.79 4.82 1.68
N ARG A 289 4.83 5.14 0.38
CA ARG A 289 3.91 4.66 -0.68
C ARG A 289 4.35 3.37 -1.37
N SER A 290 5.52 2.82 -1.03
CA SER A 290 6.12 1.65 -1.67
C SER A 290 6.36 1.80 -3.18
N LEU A 291 6.54 3.03 -3.67
CA LEU A 291 6.76 3.31 -5.09
C LEU A 291 8.24 3.33 -5.48
N ILE A 292 9.11 3.65 -4.52
CA ILE A 292 10.57 3.61 -4.68
C ILE A 292 11.20 2.62 -3.69
N GLN A 293 12.43 2.22 -3.98
CA GLN A 293 13.25 1.37 -3.11
C GLN A 293 14.49 2.13 -2.65
N SER A 294 15.00 1.78 -1.48
CA SER A 294 16.30 2.24 -1.01
C SER A 294 17.28 1.07 -0.96
N ILE A 295 18.43 1.24 -1.61
CA ILE A 295 19.52 0.25 -1.67
C ILE A 295 20.78 0.98 -1.25
N ASP A 296 21.36 0.61 -0.11
CA ASP A 296 22.61 1.18 0.41
C ASP A 296 22.66 2.73 0.48
N GLY A 297 21.51 3.37 0.67
CA GLY A 297 21.38 4.83 0.74
C GLY A 297 21.11 5.53 -0.60
N GLU A 298 21.01 4.77 -1.69
CA GLU A 298 20.55 5.21 -3.00
C GLU A 298 19.08 4.86 -3.22
N PHE A 299 18.42 5.54 -4.14
CA PHE A 299 17.00 5.40 -4.43
C PHE A 299 16.77 5.03 -5.88
N THR A 300 15.86 4.10 -6.12
CA THR A 300 15.52 3.63 -7.47
C THR A 300 14.05 3.23 -7.58
N LEU A 301 13.60 3.04 -8.82
CA LEU A 301 12.25 2.59 -9.17
C LEU A 301 12.25 1.11 -9.51
N GLN A 302 11.11 0.47 -9.26
CA GLN A 302 10.84 -0.85 -9.83
C GLN A 302 10.70 -0.73 -11.36
N ASN A 303 11.25 -1.66 -12.14
CA ASN A 303 11.22 -1.66 -13.62
C ASN A 303 9.86 -1.25 -14.21
N VAL A 304 8.76 -1.90 -13.81
CA VAL A 304 7.42 -1.56 -14.32
C VAL A 304 6.97 -0.14 -13.96
N VAL A 305 7.39 0.38 -12.79
CA VAL A 305 7.11 1.76 -12.38
C VAL A 305 7.98 2.72 -13.20
N MET A 306 9.26 2.41 -13.41
CA MET A 306 10.18 3.22 -14.21
C MET A 306 9.67 3.40 -15.64
N GLU A 307 9.25 2.32 -16.29
CA GLU A 307 8.70 2.37 -17.65
C GLU A 307 7.38 3.16 -17.68
N PHE A 308 6.50 2.98 -16.69
CA PHE A 308 5.26 3.76 -16.58
C PHE A 308 5.53 5.26 -16.41
N ILE A 309 6.45 5.64 -15.54
CA ILE A 309 6.80 7.05 -15.31
C ILE A 309 7.49 7.66 -16.54
N THR A 310 8.28 6.87 -17.27
CA THR A 310 8.87 7.30 -18.54
C THR A 310 7.78 7.62 -19.58
N ASP A 311 6.78 6.75 -19.71
CA ASP A 311 5.65 6.97 -20.63
C ASP A 311 4.85 8.22 -20.26
N GLU A 312 4.58 8.43 -18.96
CA GLU A 312 3.85 9.62 -18.49
C GLU A 312 4.67 10.91 -18.70
N ALA A 313 5.98 10.89 -18.48
CA ALA A 313 6.87 12.03 -18.74
C ALA A 313 6.89 12.41 -20.23
N ILE A 314 6.97 11.42 -21.13
CA ILE A 314 6.93 11.65 -22.58
C ILE A 314 5.58 12.25 -22.98
N ALA A 315 4.47 11.75 -22.42
CA ALA A 315 3.15 12.28 -22.71
C ALA A 315 2.98 13.73 -22.23
N GLU A 316 3.49 14.06 -21.04
CA GLU A 316 3.42 15.42 -20.47
C GLU A 316 4.23 16.42 -21.32
N ILE A 317 5.47 16.08 -21.68
CA ILE A 317 6.31 16.89 -22.58
C ILE A 317 5.64 17.07 -23.95
N GLY A 318 5.04 16.01 -24.50
CA GLY A 318 4.31 16.07 -25.77
C GLY A 318 3.14 17.06 -25.73
N LEU A 319 2.41 17.11 -24.61
CA LEU A 319 1.30 18.05 -24.41
C LEU A 319 1.79 19.49 -24.29
N GLU A 320 2.88 19.75 -23.57
CA GLU A 320 3.47 21.09 -23.45
C GLU A 320 3.92 21.63 -24.81
N LEU A 321 4.62 20.82 -25.61
CA LEU A 321 5.04 21.19 -26.95
C LEU A 321 3.88 21.51 -27.89
N THR A 322 2.74 20.81 -27.75
CA THR A 322 1.52 21.12 -28.53
C THR A 322 0.83 22.40 -28.05
N ARG A 323 0.79 22.66 -26.74
CA ARG A 323 0.20 23.89 -26.17
C ARG A 323 1.01 25.13 -26.55
N ASP A 324 2.33 25.05 -26.48
CA ASP A 324 3.20 26.16 -26.91
C ASP A 324 2.99 26.42 -28.39
N ARG A 325 2.92 25.37 -29.22
CA ARG A 325 2.63 25.51 -30.65
C ARG A 325 1.30 26.21 -30.92
N ASP A 326 0.23 25.87 -30.19
CA ASP A 326 -1.09 26.50 -30.36
C ASP A 326 -1.16 27.92 -29.78
N ALA A 327 -0.27 28.29 -28.84
CA ALA A 327 -0.15 29.66 -28.33
C ALA A 327 0.62 30.61 -29.28
N PHE A 328 1.32 30.07 -30.27
CA PHE A 328 2.04 30.82 -31.31
C PHE A 328 1.25 31.01 -32.62
N PHE A 329 0.04 30.46 -32.74
CA PHE A 329 -0.88 30.66 -33.87
C PHE A 329 -2.13 31.46 -33.46
#